data_AF-A0AAX6FTT0-F1
#
_entry.id   AF-A0AAX6FTT0-F1
#
_cell.length_a   1.000
_cell.length_b   1.000
_cell.length_c   1.000
_cell.angle_alpha   90.00
_cell.angle_beta   90.00
_cell.angle_gamma   90.00
#
_symmetry.space_group_name_H-M   'P 1'
#
loop_
_entity.id
_entity.type
_entity.pdbx_description
1 polymer ?
#
loop_
_entity_poly.entity_id
_entity_poly.type
_entity_poly.pdbx_seq_one_letter_code
_entity_poly.pdbx_strand_id
1 'polypeptide(L)'
;MEAAPPPAAEEAVVVGVEGETLESLLEASRTPEGRSRLAAIPSLLPSLLLATRQPHLRLLRNLLAGEDSPHLEPFLRSGGPQRISSLLEASSDPELLRAALQVLANLSLSLSSSSLWAPPLLSPSLLLSLSRVRHPRVLDPLCMLLYNSSPSSLDLSDPATGLPLLAELIATANTVGYQEEWLEWLLARTCVEEPHFHPLFRKLGLPEQAFLLRILSNTLTSRPEEVAVTDGFALAVLEVAREGYTAAAGCGSGCGSALPTRSPATDVLGYSLTILRDVCAWEDPELGTEAHPVDSLLSSGLLEFLLAALGELGPPAIVRKSGPSAAAGPAKACPYEGFRRDVVSVIANCLHRRKRAQDEVRERSGIFLLMQQCVVDDGNPFLREWGLLAIRNLLEGNAENQREVSELQLQGPVDTPEITGLGLKVEVDEKSGRAKLVNIP
;
A
#
# COMPACT_ATOMS: atom_id res chain seq x y z
N MET A 1 32.23 -28.57 48.35
CA MET A 1 30.78 -28.44 48.07
C MET A 1 30.67 -28.10 46.60
N GLU A 2 30.75 -29.13 45.76
CA GLU A 2 30.67 -29.01 44.30
C GLU A 2 29.22 -28.72 43.93
N ALA A 3 29.03 -27.64 43.17
CA ALA A 3 27.71 -27.24 42.70
C ALA A 3 27.20 -28.29 41.70
N ALA A 4 25.98 -28.79 41.96
CA ALA A 4 25.30 -29.69 41.04
C ALA A 4 25.15 -29.05 39.66
N PRO A 5 25.30 -29.80 38.56
CA PRO A 5 25.10 -29.28 37.22
C PRO A 5 23.62 -28.87 37.05
N PRO A 6 23.32 -27.89 36.18
CA PRO A 6 21.95 -27.52 35.88
C PRO A 6 21.22 -28.73 35.28
N PRO A 7 19.90 -28.88 35.51
CA PRO A 7 19.14 -29.97 34.93
C PRO A 7 19.21 -29.88 33.40
N ALA A 8 19.58 -30.99 32.76
CA ALA A 8 19.51 -31.14 31.31
C ALA A 8 18.08 -30.82 30.86
N ALA A 9 17.95 -30.05 29.77
CA ALA A 9 16.69 -29.84 29.10
C ALA A 9 16.08 -31.22 28.81
N GLU A 10 14.90 -31.52 29.35
CA GLU A 10 14.16 -32.73 29.00
C GLU A 10 14.00 -32.76 27.48
N GLU A 11 14.73 -33.65 26.80
CA GLU A 11 14.49 -33.97 25.41
C GLU A 11 13.03 -34.41 25.28
N ALA A 12 12.21 -33.59 24.63
CA ALA A 12 10.83 -33.93 24.38
C ALA A 12 10.79 -35.08 23.37
N VAL A 13 10.77 -36.32 23.88
CA VAL A 13 10.65 -37.53 23.08
C VAL A 13 9.28 -37.53 22.40
N VAL A 14 9.26 -37.64 21.07
CA VAL A 14 8.04 -37.96 20.34
C VAL A 14 7.73 -39.43 20.63
N VAL A 15 6.74 -39.67 21.49
CA VAL A 15 6.35 -41.02 21.92
C VAL A 15 6.04 -41.88 20.68
N GLY A 16 6.77 -42.99 20.52
CA GLY A 16 6.49 -43.98 19.46
C GLY A 16 7.31 -43.87 18.17
N VAL A 17 8.42 -43.11 18.16
CA VAL A 17 9.44 -43.18 17.10
C VAL A 17 10.75 -43.71 17.71
N GLU A 18 11.09 -44.98 17.47
CA GLU A 18 12.30 -45.58 18.03
C GLU A 18 13.56 -44.95 17.42
N GLY A 19 14.42 -44.35 18.26
CA GLY A 19 15.78 -43.93 17.89
C GLY A 19 15.95 -42.54 17.26
N GLU A 20 14.87 -41.77 17.06
CA GLU A 20 14.96 -40.41 16.50
C GLU A 20 14.62 -39.33 17.56
N THR A 21 15.45 -38.28 17.62
CA THR A 21 15.20 -37.12 18.47
C THR A 21 14.28 -36.12 17.76
N LEU A 22 13.59 -35.26 18.51
CA LEU A 22 12.77 -34.21 17.91
C LEU A 22 13.59 -33.28 17.00
N GLU A 23 14.87 -33.09 17.32
CA GLU A 23 15.81 -32.32 16.50
C GLU A 23 16.12 -33.02 15.17
N SER A 24 16.38 -34.33 15.16
CA SER A 24 16.61 -35.07 13.91
C SER A 24 15.37 -35.07 13.02
N LEU A 25 14.18 -35.20 13.61
CA LEU A 25 12.90 -35.08 12.89
C LEU A 25 12.72 -33.68 12.28
N LEU A 26 13.03 -32.63 13.04
CA LEU A 26 12.97 -31.25 12.56
C LEU A 26 13.94 -31.01 11.40
N GLU A 27 15.18 -31.50 11.48
CA GLU A 27 16.16 -31.41 10.39
C GLU A 27 15.67 -32.14 9.14
N ALA A 28 15.17 -33.37 9.28
CA ALA A 28 14.64 -34.14 8.16
C ALA A 28 13.47 -33.41 7.47
N SER A 29 12.55 -32.83 8.25
CA SER A 29 11.35 -32.16 7.72
C SER A 29 11.60 -30.91 6.86
N ARG A 30 12.83 -30.37 6.85
CA ARG A 30 13.18 -29.18 6.05
C ARG A 30 13.20 -29.45 4.55
N THR A 31 13.39 -30.70 4.14
CA THR A 31 13.49 -31.10 2.73
C THR A 31 12.24 -31.87 2.26
N PRO A 32 11.81 -31.73 1.00
CA PRO A 32 10.71 -32.55 0.46
C PRO A 32 10.94 -34.05 0.64
N GLU A 33 12.15 -34.54 0.37
CA GLU A 33 12.51 -35.96 0.50
C GLU A 33 12.44 -36.42 1.95
N GLY A 34 12.89 -35.59 2.89
CA GLY A 34 12.78 -35.88 4.31
C GLY A 34 11.33 -35.93 4.78
N ARG A 35 10.47 -35.00 4.35
CA ARG A 35 9.03 -35.04 4.64
C ARG A 35 8.38 -36.33 4.13
N SER A 36 8.72 -36.75 2.91
CA SER A 36 8.21 -38.01 2.34
C SER A 36 8.68 -39.24 3.12
N ARG A 37 9.93 -39.27 3.58
CA ARG A 37 10.41 -40.36 4.46
C ARG A 37 9.66 -40.40 5.79
N LEU A 38 9.38 -39.24 6.38
CA LEU A 38 8.63 -39.15 7.63
C LEU A 38 7.17 -39.61 7.49
N ALA A 39 6.60 -39.62 6.28
CA ALA A 39 5.27 -40.17 6.04
C ALA A 39 5.20 -41.70 6.23
N ALA A 40 6.36 -42.38 6.17
CA ALA A 40 6.45 -43.82 6.44
C ALA A 40 6.35 -44.18 7.93
N ILE A 41 6.23 -43.19 8.83
CA ILE A 41 6.11 -43.38 10.28
C ILE A 41 4.66 -43.11 10.72
N PRO A 42 3.79 -44.13 10.82
CA PRO A 42 2.35 -43.92 11.04
C PRO A 42 2.01 -43.31 12.41
N SER A 43 2.86 -43.51 13.41
CA SER A 43 2.70 -42.97 14.78
C SER A 43 3.03 -41.49 14.89
N LEU A 44 3.77 -40.91 13.92
CA LEU A 44 4.32 -39.57 14.02
C LEU A 44 3.24 -38.49 14.17
N LEU A 45 2.29 -38.43 13.23
CA LEU A 45 1.21 -37.44 13.26
C LEU A 45 0.33 -37.54 14.53
N PRO A 46 -0.19 -38.72 14.92
CA PRO A 46 -0.92 -38.88 16.17
C PRO A 46 -0.15 -38.40 17.40
N SER A 47 1.15 -38.72 17.51
CA SER A 47 1.99 -38.31 18.64
C SER A 47 2.21 -36.80 18.67
N LEU A 48 2.42 -36.17 17.52
CA LEU A 48 2.54 -34.71 17.43
C LEU A 48 1.24 -33.99 17.83
N LEU A 49 0.10 -34.54 17.45
CA LEU A 49 -1.23 -34.03 17.80
C LEU A 49 -1.61 -34.21 19.29
N LEU A 50 -0.88 -35.03 20.03
CA LEU A 50 -1.04 -35.18 21.49
C LEU A 50 -0.12 -34.25 22.28
N ALA A 51 1.09 -34.00 21.78
CA ALA A 51 2.10 -33.25 22.52
C ALA A 51 1.93 -31.73 22.40
N THR A 52 1.53 -31.22 21.23
CA THR A 52 1.17 -29.80 20.92
C THR A 52 2.03 -28.68 21.54
N ARG A 53 3.28 -28.96 21.94
CA ARG A 53 4.27 -27.93 22.35
C ARG A 53 4.89 -27.28 21.10
N GLN A 54 5.44 -26.08 21.25
CA GLN A 54 6.06 -25.31 20.17
C GLN A 54 6.96 -26.12 19.19
N PRO A 55 7.93 -26.95 19.62
CA PRO A 55 8.77 -27.67 18.66
C PRO A 55 8.01 -28.77 17.89
N HIS A 56 6.96 -29.35 18.47
CA HIS A 56 6.08 -30.30 17.78
C HIS A 56 5.21 -29.58 16.73
N LEU A 57 4.71 -28.37 17.05
CA LEU A 57 3.98 -27.54 16.09
C LEU A 57 4.86 -27.09 14.93
N ARG A 58 6.13 -26.75 15.19
CA ARG A 58 7.11 -26.44 14.14
C ARG A 58 7.32 -27.62 13.21
N LEU A 59 7.42 -28.84 13.75
CA LEU A 59 7.52 -30.06 12.94
C LEU A 59 6.24 -30.28 12.12
N LEU A 60 5.06 -30.20 12.73
CA LEU A 60 3.77 -30.30 12.03
C LEU A 60 3.66 -29.30 10.88
N ARG A 61 4.00 -28.03 11.12
CA ARG A 61 4.01 -26.99 10.10
C ARG A 61 4.92 -27.36 8.92
N ASN A 62 6.11 -27.90 9.20
CA ASN A 62 7.01 -28.34 8.15
C ASN A 62 6.41 -29.53 7.38
N LEU A 63 5.84 -30.53 8.06
CA LEU A 63 5.22 -31.69 7.43
C LEU A 63 4.09 -31.30 6.48
N LEU A 64 3.32 -30.25 6.83
CA LEU A 64 2.23 -29.72 5.99
C LEU A 64 2.70 -28.75 4.90
N ALA A 65 4.01 -28.53 4.72
CA ALA A 65 4.50 -27.62 3.69
C ALA A 65 4.55 -28.28 2.30
N GLY A 66 3.95 -27.60 1.32
CA GLY A 66 3.92 -27.98 -0.09
C GLY A 66 2.57 -28.53 -0.54
N GLU A 67 2.23 -28.32 -1.80
CA GLU A 67 0.92 -28.68 -2.40
C GLU A 67 0.65 -30.19 -2.36
N ASP A 68 1.68 -31.01 -2.62
CA ASP A 68 1.59 -32.47 -2.65
C ASP A 68 2.05 -33.13 -1.33
N SER A 69 1.87 -32.47 -0.19
CA SER A 69 2.33 -33.05 1.08
C SER A 69 1.60 -34.38 1.37
N PRO A 70 2.35 -35.51 1.57
CA PRO A 70 1.74 -36.79 1.90
C PRO A 70 1.11 -36.81 3.30
N HIS A 71 1.34 -35.76 4.10
CA HIS A 71 0.81 -35.61 5.45
C HIS A 71 -0.54 -34.89 5.49
N LEU A 72 -0.94 -34.26 4.37
CA LEU A 72 -2.14 -33.42 4.29
C LEU A 72 -3.42 -34.20 4.63
N GLU A 73 -3.71 -35.25 3.87
CA GLU A 73 -4.92 -36.06 4.08
C GLU A 73 -4.92 -36.80 5.45
N PRO A 74 -3.82 -37.45 5.88
CA PRO A 74 -3.75 -38.04 7.22
C PRO A 74 -3.98 -37.03 8.36
N PHE A 75 -3.48 -35.79 8.24
CA PHE A 75 -3.70 -34.74 9.22
C PHE A 75 -5.17 -34.33 9.32
N LEU A 76 -5.85 -34.17 8.18
CA LEU A 76 -7.29 -33.86 8.12
C LEU A 76 -8.12 -35.00 8.75
N ARG A 77 -7.86 -36.26 8.35
CA ARG A 77 -8.59 -37.43 8.87
C ARG A 77 -8.41 -37.62 10.39
N SER A 78 -7.29 -37.18 10.94
CA SER A 78 -6.99 -37.29 12.37
C SER A 78 -7.61 -36.17 13.23
N GLY A 79 -8.41 -35.29 12.63
CA GLY A 79 -8.97 -34.12 13.32
C GLY A 79 -7.91 -33.07 13.69
N GLY A 80 -6.83 -32.99 12.90
CA GLY A 80 -5.73 -32.06 13.12
C GLY A 80 -6.19 -30.60 13.24
N PRO A 81 -6.99 -30.06 12.31
CA PRO A 81 -7.48 -28.69 12.39
C PRO A 81 -8.24 -28.39 13.69
N GLN A 82 -9.12 -29.30 14.12
CA GLN A 82 -9.91 -29.13 15.35
C GLN A 82 -9.01 -29.09 16.59
N ARG A 83 -7.97 -29.94 16.64
CA ARG A 83 -7.00 -29.93 17.73
C ARG A 83 -6.20 -28.62 17.79
N ILE A 84 -5.76 -28.12 16.63
CA ILE A 84 -5.05 -26.84 16.56
C ILE A 84 -5.98 -25.68 16.93
N SER A 85 -7.24 -25.69 16.49
CA SER A 85 -8.26 -24.71 16.89
C SER A 85 -8.46 -24.71 18.41
N SER A 86 -8.64 -25.87 19.05
CA SER A 86 -8.78 -25.95 20.51
C SER A 86 -7.54 -25.48 21.26
N LEU A 87 -6.34 -25.68 20.68
CA LEU A 87 -5.10 -25.16 21.25
C LEU A 87 -5.04 -23.63 21.19
N LEU A 88 -5.47 -23.04 20.07
CA LEU A 88 -5.56 -21.59 19.89
C LEU A 88 -6.58 -20.97 20.86
N GLU A 89 -7.70 -21.65 21.12
CA GLU A 89 -8.71 -21.22 22.10
C GLU A 89 -8.20 -21.27 23.55
N ALA A 90 -7.36 -22.25 23.86
CA ALA A 90 -6.88 -22.50 25.22
C ALA A 90 -5.62 -21.71 25.60
N SER A 91 -4.92 -21.11 24.64
CA SER A 91 -3.64 -20.43 24.86
C SER A 91 -3.73 -18.91 24.76
N SER A 92 -2.88 -18.23 25.52
CA SER A 92 -2.59 -16.80 25.34
C SER A 92 -1.10 -16.52 25.11
N ASP A 93 -0.27 -17.56 25.00
CA ASP A 93 1.17 -17.43 24.71
C ASP A 93 1.38 -17.09 23.23
N PRO A 94 1.89 -15.89 22.87
CA PRO A 94 2.06 -15.47 21.49
C PRO A 94 2.94 -16.40 20.66
N GLU A 95 3.94 -17.05 21.25
CA GLU A 95 4.83 -17.95 20.52
C GLU A 95 4.15 -19.29 20.21
N LEU A 96 3.33 -19.80 21.14
CA LEU A 96 2.48 -20.97 20.88
C LEU A 96 1.38 -20.66 19.87
N LEU A 97 0.72 -19.50 19.99
CA LEU A 97 -0.30 -19.04 19.04
C LEU A 97 0.28 -18.89 17.64
N ARG A 98 1.44 -18.26 17.50
CA ARG A 98 2.18 -18.18 16.24
C ARG A 98 2.42 -19.56 15.66
N ALA A 99 3.02 -20.47 16.44
CA ALA A 99 3.38 -21.80 15.94
C ALA A 99 2.15 -22.59 15.48
N ALA A 100 1.04 -22.48 16.20
CA ALA A 100 -0.24 -23.09 15.84
C ALA A 100 -0.86 -22.47 14.58
N LEU A 101 -0.87 -21.14 14.47
CA LEU A 101 -1.35 -20.43 13.28
C LEU A 101 -0.54 -20.79 12.04
N GLN A 102 0.78 -20.92 12.15
CA GLN A 102 1.63 -21.33 11.03
C GLN A 102 1.30 -22.73 10.51
N VAL A 103 0.90 -23.66 11.39
CA VAL A 103 0.41 -24.99 10.97
C VAL A 103 -0.83 -24.83 10.09
N LEU A 104 -1.80 -24.01 10.53
CA LEU A 104 -3.03 -23.78 9.77
C LEU A 104 -2.81 -22.98 8.49
N ALA A 105 -1.87 -22.03 8.48
CA ALA A 105 -1.56 -21.21 7.31
C ALA A 105 -0.87 -22.02 6.20
N ASN A 106 0.03 -22.94 6.57
CA ASN A 106 0.59 -23.90 5.61
C ASN A 106 -0.47 -24.87 5.12
N LEU A 107 -1.36 -25.33 6.02
CA LEU A 107 -2.48 -26.16 5.64
C LEU A 107 -3.40 -25.47 4.62
N SER A 108 -3.77 -24.20 4.84
CA SER A 108 -4.65 -23.47 3.91
C SER A 108 -3.99 -23.28 2.54
N LEU A 109 -2.69 -23.00 2.50
CA LEU A 109 -1.93 -22.92 1.26
C LEU A 109 -1.90 -24.27 0.51
N SER A 110 -1.66 -25.39 1.21
CA SER A 110 -1.69 -26.71 0.56
C SER A 110 -3.09 -27.07 0.08
N LEU A 111 -4.13 -26.64 0.80
CA LEU A 111 -5.52 -26.90 0.42
C LEU A 111 -5.97 -26.11 -0.80
N SER A 112 -5.49 -24.87 -1.00
CA SER A 112 -5.90 -24.02 -2.12
C SER A 112 -5.58 -24.61 -3.49
N SER A 113 -4.53 -25.43 -3.57
CA SER A 113 -4.11 -26.13 -4.81
C SER A 113 -4.63 -27.57 -4.89
N SER A 114 -5.29 -28.07 -3.84
CA SER A 114 -5.77 -29.45 -3.75
C SER A 114 -7.23 -29.61 -4.18
N SER A 115 -7.63 -30.81 -4.60
CA SER A 115 -9.04 -31.16 -4.78
C SER A 115 -9.75 -31.55 -3.46
N LEU A 116 -9.07 -31.41 -2.32
CA LEU A 116 -9.59 -31.85 -1.03
C LEU A 116 -10.55 -30.81 -0.46
N TRP A 117 -11.74 -31.25 -0.07
CA TRP A 117 -12.64 -30.41 0.70
C TRP A 117 -12.16 -30.30 2.15
N ALA A 118 -12.13 -29.09 2.69
CA ALA A 118 -11.88 -28.83 4.09
C ALA A 118 -12.99 -27.95 4.68
N PRO A 119 -13.46 -28.24 5.91
CA PRO A 119 -14.34 -27.32 6.63
C PRO A 119 -13.60 -26.04 7.01
N PRO A 120 -14.31 -24.97 7.43
CA PRO A 120 -13.68 -23.78 8.00
C PRO A 120 -12.67 -24.15 9.10
N LEU A 121 -11.43 -23.71 8.95
CA LEU A 121 -10.32 -24.08 9.84
C LEU A 121 -10.47 -23.45 11.24
N LEU A 122 -11.02 -22.23 11.30
CA LEU A 122 -11.26 -21.49 12.53
C LEU A 122 -12.66 -20.86 12.51
N SER A 123 -13.26 -20.71 13.69
CA SER A 123 -14.51 -19.98 13.83
C SER A 123 -14.29 -18.47 13.68
N PRO A 124 -15.27 -17.69 13.17
CA PRO A 124 -15.14 -16.22 13.07
C PRO A 124 -14.84 -15.54 14.41
N SER A 125 -15.39 -16.06 15.52
CA SER A 125 -15.12 -15.54 16.86
C SER A 125 -13.68 -15.76 17.29
N LEU A 126 -13.10 -16.92 16.97
CA LEU A 126 -11.70 -17.22 17.28
C LEU A 126 -10.77 -16.35 16.42
N LEU A 127 -11.05 -16.21 15.12
CA LEU A 127 -10.31 -15.30 14.23
C LEU A 127 -10.27 -13.87 14.77
N LEU A 128 -11.42 -13.35 15.20
CA LEU A 128 -11.51 -12.01 15.79
C LEU A 128 -10.78 -11.92 17.14
N SER A 129 -10.77 -12.98 17.94
CA SER A 129 -10.00 -12.99 19.19
C SER A 129 -8.49 -13.02 18.94
N LEU A 130 -8.04 -13.73 17.90
CA LEU A 130 -6.63 -13.81 17.51
C LEU A 130 -6.15 -12.52 16.86
N SER A 131 -6.99 -11.86 16.06
CA SER A 131 -6.66 -10.53 15.53
C SER A 131 -6.55 -9.47 16.61
N ARG A 132 -7.10 -9.70 17.82
CA ARG A 132 -6.91 -8.82 18.98
C ARG A 132 -5.58 -8.97 19.70
N VAL A 133 -4.81 -10.02 19.38
CA VAL A 133 -3.50 -10.24 19.97
C VAL A 133 -2.51 -9.25 19.35
N ARG A 134 -2.11 -8.24 20.13
CA ARG A 134 -1.18 -7.18 19.73
C ARG A 134 0.27 -7.67 19.66
N HIS A 135 0.55 -8.59 18.75
CA HIS A 135 1.89 -9.15 18.54
C HIS A 135 2.15 -9.46 17.05
N PRO A 136 3.18 -8.86 16.40
CA PRO A 136 3.42 -9.02 14.96
C PRO A 136 3.53 -10.48 14.52
N ARG A 137 4.26 -11.28 15.31
CA ARG A 137 4.45 -12.72 15.06
C ARG A 137 3.17 -13.57 15.06
N VAL A 138 2.07 -13.06 15.63
CA VAL A 138 0.74 -13.70 15.60
C VAL A 138 -0.06 -13.15 14.42
N LEU A 139 0.04 -11.84 14.18
CA LEU A 139 -0.60 -11.16 13.06
C LEU A 139 -0.19 -11.73 11.69
N ASP A 140 1.11 -11.90 11.46
CA ASP A 140 1.65 -12.34 10.16
C ASP A 140 1.06 -13.69 9.70
N PRO A 141 1.14 -14.80 10.48
CA PRO A 141 0.56 -16.07 10.06
C PRO A 141 -0.97 -16.07 10.04
N LEU A 142 -1.63 -15.17 10.80
CA LEU A 142 -3.08 -14.99 10.72
C LEU A 142 -3.47 -14.35 9.38
N CYS A 143 -2.74 -13.33 8.93
CA CYS A 143 -2.92 -12.73 7.60
C CYS A 143 -2.64 -13.74 6.50
N MET A 144 -1.58 -14.55 6.61
CA MET A 144 -1.29 -15.63 5.66
C MET A 144 -2.43 -16.64 5.57
N LEU A 145 -2.94 -17.09 6.73
CA LEU A 145 -4.08 -18.01 6.79
C LEU A 145 -5.29 -17.44 6.04
N LEU A 146 -5.66 -16.19 6.33
CA LEU A 146 -6.79 -15.49 5.71
C LEU A 146 -6.58 -15.24 4.22
N TYR A 147 -5.35 -14.95 3.80
CA TYR A 147 -5.02 -14.78 2.40
C TYR A 147 -5.22 -16.08 1.63
N ASN A 148 -4.72 -17.22 2.14
CA ASN A 148 -4.82 -18.50 1.46
C ASN A 148 -6.19 -19.20 1.63
N SER A 149 -7.05 -18.71 2.53
CA SER A 149 -8.38 -19.27 2.77
C SER A 149 -9.31 -19.08 1.56
N SER A 150 -10.05 -20.14 1.21
CA SER A 150 -11.14 -20.06 0.22
C SER A 150 -12.26 -19.14 0.72
N PRO A 151 -12.94 -18.37 -0.17
CA PRO A 151 -14.14 -17.61 0.18
C PRO A 151 -15.24 -18.46 0.83
N SER A 152 -15.27 -19.77 0.54
CA SER A 152 -16.20 -20.72 1.17
C SER A 152 -15.95 -20.93 2.68
N SER A 153 -14.74 -20.61 3.17
CA SER A 153 -14.34 -20.81 4.57
C SER A 153 -14.55 -19.59 5.45
N LEU A 154 -14.34 -18.40 4.89
CA LEU A 154 -14.62 -17.11 5.50
C LEU A 154 -14.85 -16.09 4.41
N ASP A 155 -16.04 -15.52 4.39
CA ASP A 155 -16.35 -14.41 3.50
C ASP A 155 -15.84 -13.10 4.12
N LEU A 156 -14.69 -12.62 3.64
CA LEU A 156 -14.13 -11.34 4.09
C LEU A 156 -14.99 -10.14 3.69
N SER A 157 -15.91 -10.32 2.73
CA SER A 157 -16.89 -9.30 2.34
C SER A 157 -18.03 -9.16 3.33
N ASP A 158 -18.25 -10.17 4.18
CA ASP A 158 -19.39 -10.19 5.10
C ASP A 158 -19.29 -9.02 6.09
N PRO A 159 -20.29 -8.11 6.11
CA PRO A 159 -20.26 -6.95 7.00
C PRO A 159 -20.38 -7.31 8.47
N ALA A 160 -20.86 -8.51 8.81
CA ALA A 160 -21.01 -8.97 10.19
C ALA A 160 -19.74 -9.60 10.77
N THR A 161 -18.98 -10.34 9.96
CA THR A 161 -17.80 -11.10 10.42
C THR A 161 -16.50 -10.70 9.72
N GLY A 162 -16.49 -10.58 8.40
CA GLY A 162 -15.31 -10.27 7.59
C GLY A 162 -14.78 -8.85 7.81
N LEU A 163 -15.63 -7.84 7.64
CA LEU A 163 -15.19 -6.44 7.77
C LEU A 163 -14.70 -6.08 9.19
N PRO A 164 -15.36 -6.50 10.29
CA PRO A 164 -14.82 -6.28 11.64
C PRO A 164 -13.49 -6.97 11.88
N LEU A 165 -13.27 -8.15 11.30
CA LEU A 165 -11.98 -8.85 11.38
C LEU A 165 -10.87 -8.06 10.68
N LEU A 166 -11.10 -7.62 9.44
CA LEU A 166 -10.15 -6.79 8.69
C LEU A 166 -9.83 -5.48 9.43
N ALA A 167 -10.85 -4.82 9.99
CA ALA A 167 -10.67 -3.60 10.77
C ALA A 167 -9.79 -3.84 12.02
N GLU A 168 -9.99 -4.96 12.72
CA GLU A 168 -9.18 -5.33 13.88
C GLU A 168 -7.74 -5.71 13.52
N LEU A 169 -7.52 -6.36 12.36
CA LEU A 169 -6.17 -6.62 11.83
C LEU A 169 -5.42 -5.32 11.54
N ILE A 170 -6.09 -4.36 10.88
CA ILE A 170 -5.53 -3.03 10.59
C ILE A 170 -5.21 -2.29 11.90
N ALA A 171 -6.12 -2.28 12.87
CA ALA A 171 -5.89 -1.63 14.17
C ALA A 171 -4.70 -2.26 14.92
N THR A 172 -4.56 -3.59 14.85
CA THR A 172 -3.41 -4.31 15.42
C THR A 172 -2.12 -3.91 14.75
N ALA A 173 -2.07 -4.01 13.43
CA ALA A 173 -0.90 -3.66 12.63
C ALA A 173 -0.49 -2.20 12.83
N ASN A 174 -1.45 -1.29 12.93
CA ASN A 174 -1.20 0.12 13.23
C ASN A 174 -0.54 0.31 14.61
N THR A 175 -0.88 -0.54 15.58
CA THR A 175 -0.37 -0.44 16.95
C THR A 175 1.02 -1.08 17.10
N VAL A 176 1.23 -2.28 16.55
CA VAL A 176 2.44 -3.08 16.82
C VAL A 176 3.30 -3.36 15.60
N GLY A 177 2.87 -2.95 14.41
CA GLY A 177 3.52 -3.30 13.14
C GLY A 177 3.29 -4.76 12.72
N TYR A 178 3.95 -5.13 11.63
CA TYR A 178 4.00 -6.48 11.05
C TYR A 178 5.44 -6.76 10.59
N GLN A 179 5.81 -8.03 10.39
CA GLN A 179 7.17 -8.43 9.97
C GLN A 179 7.20 -9.08 8.60
N GLU A 180 6.07 -9.60 8.13
CA GLU A 180 5.93 -10.25 6.83
C GLU A 180 4.85 -9.53 6.00
N GLU A 181 4.91 -9.69 4.68
CA GLU A 181 4.10 -8.90 3.74
C GLU A 181 2.66 -9.41 3.59
N TRP A 182 2.27 -10.44 4.34
CA TRP A 182 0.96 -11.07 4.24
C TRP A 182 -0.20 -10.10 4.47
N LEU A 183 -0.02 -9.11 5.34
CA LEU A 183 -1.02 -8.06 5.53
C LEU A 183 -1.18 -7.20 4.27
N GLU A 184 -0.08 -6.85 3.61
CA GLU A 184 -0.08 -6.07 2.38
C GLU A 184 -0.82 -6.83 1.27
N TRP A 185 -0.50 -8.11 1.09
CA TRP A 185 -1.16 -8.99 0.12
C TRP A 185 -2.66 -9.15 0.39
N LEU A 186 -3.04 -9.35 1.65
CA LEU A 186 -4.43 -9.46 2.06
C LEU A 186 -5.20 -8.17 1.79
N LEU A 187 -4.62 -7.01 2.12
CA LEU A 187 -5.27 -5.72 1.93
C LEU A 187 -5.33 -5.32 0.46
N ALA A 188 -4.29 -5.60 -0.33
CA ALA A 188 -4.28 -5.34 -1.78
C ALA A 188 -5.39 -6.13 -2.48
N ARG A 189 -5.49 -7.44 -2.24
CA ARG A 189 -6.56 -8.26 -2.79
C ARG A 189 -7.94 -7.76 -2.38
N THR A 190 -8.15 -7.56 -1.07
CA THR A 190 -9.48 -7.19 -0.55
C THR A 190 -9.91 -5.76 -0.92
N CYS A 191 -8.98 -4.81 -1.03
CA CYS A 191 -9.32 -3.41 -1.25
C CYS A 191 -9.17 -2.97 -2.71
N VAL A 192 -8.13 -3.43 -3.41
CA VAL A 192 -7.77 -2.96 -4.75
C VAL A 192 -8.44 -3.82 -5.82
N GLU A 193 -8.33 -5.13 -5.67
CA GLU A 193 -8.84 -6.13 -6.64
C GLU A 193 -10.31 -6.49 -6.38
N GLU A 194 -10.76 -6.39 -5.13
CA GLU A 194 -12.12 -6.70 -4.70
C GLU A 194 -12.90 -5.44 -4.24
N PRO A 195 -14.25 -5.46 -4.25
CA PRO A 195 -15.07 -4.28 -3.97
C PRO A 195 -15.20 -3.93 -2.48
N HIS A 196 -14.22 -4.26 -1.62
CA HIS A 196 -14.35 -4.13 -0.16
C HIS A 196 -13.68 -2.90 0.43
N PHE A 197 -12.93 -2.11 -0.36
CA PHE A 197 -12.25 -0.92 0.14
C PHE A 197 -13.20 0.07 0.84
N HIS A 198 -14.24 0.54 0.14
CA HIS A 198 -15.15 1.56 0.68
C HIS A 198 -15.87 1.15 1.98
N PRO A 199 -16.51 -0.05 2.08
CA PRO A 199 -17.16 -0.46 3.31
C PRO A 199 -16.17 -0.72 4.47
N LEU A 200 -14.95 -1.19 4.19
CA LEU A 200 -13.89 -1.32 5.19
C LEU A 200 -13.42 0.05 5.67
N PHE A 201 -13.07 0.95 4.74
CA PHE A 201 -12.54 2.28 5.03
C PHE A 201 -13.46 3.08 5.96
N ARG A 202 -14.79 3.02 5.73
CA ARG A 202 -15.78 3.69 6.59
C ARG A 202 -15.91 3.12 8.00
N LYS A 203 -15.48 1.88 8.24
CA LYS A 203 -15.48 1.26 9.58
C LYS A 203 -14.23 1.63 10.39
N LEU A 204 -13.17 2.08 9.73
CA LEU A 204 -11.90 2.39 10.38
C LEU A 204 -11.93 3.76 11.08
N GLY A 205 -11.18 3.87 12.16
CA GLY A 205 -10.82 5.17 12.74
C GLY A 205 -9.84 5.90 11.82
N LEU A 206 -9.73 7.22 11.99
CA LEU A 206 -8.90 8.06 11.13
C LEU A 206 -7.40 7.65 11.11
N PRO A 207 -6.77 7.27 12.25
CA PRO A 207 -5.40 6.73 12.22
C PRO A 207 -5.30 5.44 11.40
N GLU A 208 -6.28 4.54 11.51
CA GLU A 208 -6.32 3.29 10.77
C GLU A 208 -6.60 3.51 9.27
N GLN A 209 -7.41 4.51 8.91
CA GLN A 209 -7.62 4.93 7.52
C GLN A 209 -6.33 5.41 6.88
N ALA A 210 -5.58 6.29 7.57
CA ALA A 210 -4.27 6.74 7.11
C ALA A 210 -3.28 5.58 6.97
N PHE A 211 -3.27 4.66 7.94
CA PHE A 211 -2.42 3.48 7.92
C PHE A 211 -2.76 2.52 6.76
N LEU A 212 -4.06 2.28 6.51
CA LEU A 212 -4.53 1.47 5.38
C LEU A 212 -4.07 2.07 4.05
N LEU A 213 -4.34 3.36 3.81
CA LEU A 213 -3.93 4.02 2.57
C LEU A 213 -2.42 4.04 2.40
N ARG A 214 -1.64 4.19 3.48
CA ARG A 214 -0.18 4.07 3.43
C ARG A 214 0.24 2.70 2.92
N ILE A 215 -0.32 1.62 3.48
CA ILE A 215 -0.01 0.25 3.02
C ILE A 215 -0.35 0.11 1.54
N LEU A 216 -1.59 0.44 1.15
CA LEU A 216 -2.03 0.30 -0.25
C LEU A 216 -1.18 1.14 -1.21
N SER A 217 -0.80 2.36 -0.82
CA SER A 217 0.08 3.21 -1.62
C SER A 217 1.47 2.59 -1.79
N ASN A 218 2.04 2.03 -0.72
CA ASN A 218 3.35 1.38 -0.78
C ASN A 218 3.31 0.13 -1.65
N THR A 219 2.24 -0.68 -1.55
CA THR A 219 2.06 -1.88 -2.35
C THR A 219 1.95 -1.54 -3.84
N LEU A 220 1.12 -0.56 -4.21
CA LEU A 220 0.97 -0.12 -5.60
C LEU A 220 2.26 0.49 -6.17
N THR A 221 2.97 1.31 -5.39
CA THR A 221 4.26 1.87 -5.82
C THR A 221 5.33 0.79 -6.00
N SER A 222 5.39 -0.19 -5.09
CA SER A 222 6.49 -1.17 -5.05
C SER A 222 6.27 -2.37 -5.95
N ARG A 223 5.01 -2.69 -6.28
CA ARG A 223 4.60 -3.91 -7.03
C ARG A 223 3.48 -3.62 -8.03
N PRO A 224 3.68 -2.68 -8.97
CA PRO A 224 2.62 -2.27 -9.89
C PRO A 224 2.13 -3.41 -10.82
N GLU A 225 2.98 -4.40 -11.09
CA GLU A 225 2.68 -5.54 -11.97
C GLU A 225 1.95 -6.69 -11.25
N GLU A 226 1.90 -6.68 -9.92
CA GLU A 226 1.34 -7.79 -9.12
C GLU A 226 -0.06 -7.48 -8.57
N VAL A 227 -0.62 -6.31 -8.88
CA VAL A 227 -1.93 -5.85 -8.37
C VAL A 227 -2.81 -5.34 -9.51
N ALA A 228 -4.00 -5.90 -9.63
CA ALA A 228 -5.00 -5.45 -10.61
C ALA A 228 -5.87 -4.33 -10.03
N VAL A 229 -5.76 -3.12 -10.59
CA VAL A 229 -6.52 -1.96 -10.10
C VAL A 229 -7.93 -1.97 -10.69
N THR A 230 -8.94 -1.97 -9.82
CA THR A 230 -10.34 -1.85 -10.25
C THR A 230 -10.82 -0.39 -10.33
N ASP A 231 -11.77 -0.13 -11.23
CA ASP A 231 -12.48 1.15 -11.33
C ASP A 231 -13.14 1.55 -10.00
N GLY A 232 -13.77 0.57 -9.33
CA GLY A 232 -14.45 0.80 -8.05
C GLY A 232 -13.49 1.31 -6.97
N PHE A 233 -12.30 0.73 -6.88
CA PHE A 233 -11.25 1.20 -5.97
C PHE A 233 -10.77 2.60 -6.35
N ALA A 234 -10.42 2.82 -7.62
CA ALA A 234 -9.92 4.11 -8.11
C ALA A 234 -10.90 5.26 -7.80
N LEU A 235 -12.18 5.05 -8.12
CA LEU A 235 -13.25 6.03 -7.86
C LEU A 235 -13.44 6.27 -6.36
N ALA A 236 -13.39 5.23 -5.54
CA ALA A 236 -13.49 5.39 -4.09
C ALA A 236 -12.31 6.21 -3.52
N VAL A 237 -11.09 6.01 -4.02
CA VAL A 237 -9.91 6.78 -3.60
C VAL A 237 -10.02 8.25 -4.04
N LEU A 238 -10.59 8.53 -5.22
CA LEU A 238 -10.87 9.90 -5.66
C LEU A 238 -11.82 10.62 -4.71
N GLU A 239 -12.90 9.96 -4.27
CA GLU A 239 -13.82 10.54 -3.30
C GLU A 239 -13.12 10.80 -1.94
N VAL A 240 -12.30 9.87 -1.47
CA VAL A 240 -11.49 10.07 -0.25
C VAL A 240 -10.53 11.25 -0.40
N ALA A 241 -9.89 11.42 -1.56
CA ALA A 241 -9.01 12.56 -1.82
C ALA A 241 -9.78 13.90 -1.80
N ARG A 242 -10.99 13.95 -2.36
CA ARG A 242 -11.85 15.13 -2.35
C ARG A 242 -12.28 15.50 -0.94
N GLU A 243 -12.77 14.51 -0.18
CA GLU A 243 -13.16 14.69 1.22
C GLU A 243 -11.96 15.17 2.05
N GLY A 244 -10.80 14.51 1.91
CA GLY A 244 -9.56 14.91 2.58
C GLY A 244 -9.11 16.32 2.24
N TYR A 245 -9.22 16.74 0.98
CA TYR A 245 -8.88 18.11 0.55
C TYR A 245 -9.81 19.14 1.16
N THR A 246 -11.13 18.89 1.14
CA THR A 246 -12.10 19.81 1.76
C THR A 246 -11.89 19.96 3.26
N ALA A 247 -11.56 18.86 3.96
CA ALA A 247 -11.22 18.88 5.36
C ALA A 247 -9.93 19.68 5.64
N ALA A 248 -8.88 19.48 4.84
CA ALA A 248 -7.61 20.19 4.98
C ALA A 248 -7.74 21.69 4.71
N ALA A 249 -8.58 22.09 3.75
CA ALA A 249 -8.82 23.49 3.41
C ALA A 249 -9.45 24.29 4.56
N GLY A 250 -10.19 23.63 5.48
CA GLY A 250 -10.79 24.27 6.65
C GLY A 250 -9.84 24.51 7.82
N CYS A 251 -8.67 23.86 7.86
CA CYS A 251 -7.78 23.87 9.03
C CYS A 251 -6.83 25.07 9.10
N GLY A 252 -6.75 25.94 8.09
CA GLY A 252 -6.08 27.24 8.13
C GLY A 252 -4.55 27.27 8.35
N SER A 253 -3.93 26.18 8.81
CA SER A 253 -2.49 26.03 8.95
C SER A 253 -1.99 24.87 8.10
N GLY A 254 -1.17 25.16 7.08
CA GLY A 254 -0.49 24.12 6.32
C GLY A 254 0.45 23.32 7.22
N CYS A 255 0.50 22.00 7.02
CA CYS A 255 1.44 21.15 7.75
C CYS A 255 2.84 21.32 7.14
N GLY A 256 3.80 21.79 7.91
CA GLY A 256 5.19 21.96 7.45
C GLY A 256 6.01 20.67 7.44
N SER A 257 5.37 19.50 7.29
CA SER A 257 6.05 18.20 7.26
C SER A 257 5.61 17.40 6.04
N ALA A 258 6.54 16.64 5.48
CA ALA A 258 6.25 15.59 4.49
C ALA A 258 5.42 14.44 5.11
N LEU A 259 4.88 13.58 4.24
CA LEU A 259 4.18 12.35 4.65
C LEU A 259 5.17 11.32 5.24
N PRO A 260 4.79 10.54 6.28
CA PRO A 260 3.61 10.74 7.12
C PRO A 260 3.74 12.01 7.96
N THR A 261 2.66 12.77 8.02
CA THR A 261 2.55 13.97 8.84
C THR A 261 2.17 13.61 10.28
N ARG A 262 1.91 14.62 11.11
CA ARG A 262 1.36 14.45 12.47
C ARG A 262 -0.17 14.44 12.50
N SER A 263 -0.82 14.43 11.33
CA SER A 263 -2.27 14.55 11.17
C SER A 263 -2.78 13.41 10.29
N PRO A 264 -3.47 12.40 10.87
CA PRO A 264 -4.07 11.32 10.10
C PRO A 264 -5.01 11.80 8.98
N ALA A 265 -5.73 12.91 9.17
CA ALA A 265 -6.57 13.51 8.11
C ALA A 265 -5.74 13.96 6.90
N THR A 266 -4.58 14.57 7.16
CA THR A 266 -3.67 15.05 6.13
C THR A 266 -2.98 13.87 5.43
N ASP A 267 -2.66 12.83 6.19
CA ASP A 267 -2.07 11.60 5.66
C ASP A 267 -3.04 10.84 4.75
N VAL A 268 -4.34 10.79 5.10
CA VAL A 268 -5.38 10.24 4.23
C VAL A 268 -5.36 10.94 2.87
N LEU A 269 -5.41 12.28 2.84
CA LEU A 269 -5.31 13.04 1.59
C LEU A 269 -4.02 12.72 0.81
N GLY A 270 -2.88 12.69 1.51
CA GLY A 270 -1.57 12.47 0.89
C GLY A 270 -1.40 11.10 0.26
N TYR A 271 -1.76 10.05 0.99
CA TYR A 271 -1.70 8.69 0.47
C TYR A 271 -2.77 8.43 -0.59
N SER A 272 -3.94 9.07 -0.53
CA SER A 272 -4.92 9.03 -1.63
C SER A 272 -4.36 9.63 -2.93
N LEU A 273 -3.66 10.77 -2.86
CA LEU A 273 -2.99 11.34 -4.05
C LEU A 273 -1.86 10.46 -4.57
N THR A 274 -1.11 9.81 -3.68
CA THR A 274 -0.07 8.84 -4.05
C THR A 274 -0.67 7.65 -4.80
N ILE A 275 -1.76 7.09 -4.29
CA ILE A 275 -2.50 6.00 -4.96
C ILE A 275 -3.02 6.47 -6.31
N LEU A 276 -3.67 7.63 -6.39
CA LEU A 276 -4.18 8.17 -7.66
C LEU A 276 -3.07 8.36 -8.69
N ARG A 277 -1.87 8.80 -8.26
CA ARG A 277 -0.71 8.95 -9.15
C ARG A 277 -0.35 7.60 -9.77
N ASP A 278 -0.28 6.56 -8.95
CA ASP A 278 0.11 5.22 -9.38
C ASP A 278 -0.98 4.59 -10.26
N VAL A 279 -2.26 4.74 -9.89
CA VAL A 279 -3.40 4.33 -10.73
C VAL A 279 -3.38 5.04 -12.09
N CYS A 280 -2.99 6.31 -12.14
CA CYS A 280 -2.89 7.06 -13.40
C CYS A 280 -1.74 6.60 -14.31
N ALA A 281 -0.72 5.98 -13.73
CA ALA A 281 0.40 5.34 -14.45
C ALA A 281 0.20 3.84 -14.67
N TRP A 282 -0.86 3.26 -14.11
CA TRP A 282 -1.11 1.82 -14.18
C TRP A 282 -1.45 1.43 -15.61
N GLU A 283 -0.70 0.46 -16.12
CA GLU A 283 -0.87 -0.15 -17.44
C GLU A 283 -1.05 -1.65 -17.21
N ASP A 284 -2.14 -2.22 -17.72
CA ASP A 284 -2.35 -3.67 -17.71
C ASP A 284 -1.94 -4.25 -19.07
N PRO A 285 -0.92 -5.13 -19.13
CA PRO A 285 -0.50 -5.75 -20.38
C PRO A 285 -1.56 -6.64 -21.02
N GLU A 286 -2.51 -7.17 -20.24
CA GLU A 286 -3.53 -8.14 -20.64
C GLU A 286 -4.87 -7.49 -21.02
N LEU A 287 -5.24 -6.33 -20.45
CA LEU A 287 -6.52 -5.67 -20.77
C LEU A 287 -6.59 -5.01 -22.16
N GLY A 288 -5.51 -4.96 -22.94
CA GLY A 288 -5.54 -4.45 -24.31
C GLY A 288 -6.16 -3.04 -24.42
N THR A 289 -7.32 -2.91 -25.07
CA THR A 289 -8.07 -1.64 -25.24
C THR A 289 -9.29 -1.48 -24.32
N GLU A 290 -9.43 -2.33 -23.29
CA GLU A 290 -10.49 -2.17 -22.30
C GLU A 290 -10.29 -0.91 -21.44
N ALA A 291 -11.38 -0.39 -20.87
CA ALA A 291 -11.40 0.88 -20.16
C ALA A 291 -10.43 0.83 -18.96
N HIS A 292 -9.41 1.68 -18.98
CA HIS A 292 -8.48 1.79 -17.86
C HIS A 292 -9.16 2.55 -16.70
N PRO A 293 -8.82 2.25 -15.43
CA PRO A 293 -9.33 3.01 -14.27
C PRO A 293 -9.16 4.53 -14.40
N VAL A 294 -8.13 4.96 -15.13
CA VAL A 294 -7.88 6.36 -15.48
C VAL A 294 -9.02 6.99 -16.28
N ASP A 295 -9.64 6.27 -17.21
CA ASP A 295 -10.75 6.80 -18.02
C ASP A 295 -12.01 7.05 -17.17
N SER A 296 -12.27 6.16 -16.21
CA SER A 296 -13.31 6.32 -15.20
C SER A 296 -13.01 7.52 -14.30
N LEU A 297 -11.77 7.66 -13.80
CA LEU A 297 -11.33 8.82 -13.02
C LEU A 297 -11.50 10.15 -13.76
N LEU A 298 -11.09 10.21 -15.04
CA LEU A 298 -11.25 11.39 -15.90
C LEU A 298 -12.73 11.73 -16.07
N SER A 299 -13.57 10.73 -16.35
CA SER A 299 -15.02 10.91 -16.51
C SER A 299 -15.71 11.37 -15.21
N SER A 300 -15.12 11.03 -14.05
CA SER A 300 -15.56 11.50 -12.75
C SER A 300 -15.00 12.86 -12.34
N GLY A 301 -14.24 13.55 -13.19
CA GLY A 301 -13.75 14.91 -12.95
C GLY A 301 -12.46 14.98 -12.11
N LEU A 302 -11.56 14.01 -12.26
CA LEU A 302 -10.24 14.04 -11.60
C LEU A 302 -9.44 15.30 -11.97
N LEU A 303 -9.32 15.62 -13.26
CA LEU A 303 -8.54 16.78 -13.72
C LEU A 303 -9.14 18.10 -13.24
N GLU A 304 -10.46 18.23 -13.26
CA GLU A 304 -11.16 19.39 -12.69
C GLU A 304 -10.76 19.63 -11.23
N PHE A 305 -10.83 18.58 -10.42
CA PHE A 305 -10.48 18.64 -9.00
C PHE A 305 -9.01 19.04 -8.80
N LEU A 306 -8.08 18.41 -9.52
CA LEU A 306 -6.64 18.65 -9.35
C LEU A 306 -6.22 20.05 -9.84
N LEU A 307 -6.77 20.51 -10.97
CA LEU A 307 -6.50 21.85 -11.49
C LEU A 307 -7.07 22.93 -10.57
N ALA A 308 -8.27 22.73 -10.04
CA ALA A 308 -8.87 23.63 -9.05
C ALA A 308 -8.00 23.70 -7.78
N ALA A 309 -7.61 22.54 -7.22
CA ALA A 309 -6.75 22.48 -6.05
C ALA A 309 -5.40 23.18 -6.31
N LEU A 310 -4.77 22.95 -7.45
CA LEU A 310 -3.51 23.60 -7.82
C LEU A 310 -3.67 25.12 -7.99
N GLY A 311 -4.77 25.58 -8.57
CA GLY A 311 -5.08 27.00 -8.75
C GLY A 311 -5.27 27.74 -7.42
N GLU A 312 -5.91 27.10 -6.44
CA GLU A 312 -6.11 27.67 -5.10
C GLU A 312 -4.80 27.88 -4.31
N LEU A 313 -3.76 27.10 -4.61
CA LEU A 313 -2.42 27.29 -4.03
C LEU A 313 -1.68 28.50 -4.61
N GLY A 314 -2.18 29.08 -5.70
CA GLY A 314 -1.47 30.11 -6.47
C GLY A 314 -0.14 29.63 -7.07
N PRO A 315 0.70 30.55 -7.59
CA PRO A 315 2.00 30.20 -8.16
C PRO A 315 2.98 29.73 -7.07
N PRO A 316 3.98 28.89 -7.43
CA PRO A 316 5.10 28.57 -6.55
C PRO A 316 5.80 29.82 -6.00
N ALA A 317 6.46 29.69 -4.84
CA ALA A 317 7.01 30.85 -4.12
C ALA A 317 7.98 31.68 -4.97
N ILE A 318 8.82 31.01 -5.77
CA ILE A 318 9.79 31.69 -6.65
C ILE A 318 9.10 32.48 -7.76
N VAL A 319 7.99 31.97 -8.32
CA VAL A 319 7.18 32.63 -9.35
C VAL A 319 6.41 33.82 -8.78
N ARG A 320 5.92 33.71 -7.54
CA ARG A 320 5.26 34.82 -6.83
C ARG A 320 6.21 35.99 -6.56
N LYS A 321 7.46 35.70 -6.20
CA LYS A 321 8.49 36.73 -5.95
C LYS A 321 8.93 37.44 -7.24
N SER A 322 8.79 36.80 -8.40
CA SER A 322 9.29 37.26 -9.68
C SER A 322 8.20 37.76 -10.63
N GLY A 323 7.04 38.21 -10.16
CA GLY A 323 5.96 38.67 -11.03
C GLY A 323 5.28 39.96 -10.54
N PRO A 324 4.62 40.74 -11.42
CA PRO A 324 3.80 41.89 -11.02
C PRO A 324 2.58 41.47 -10.18
N SER A 325 2.29 40.16 -10.10
CA SER A 325 1.21 39.53 -9.34
C SER A 325 1.54 39.33 -7.84
N ALA A 326 2.28 40.26 -7.24
CA ALA A 326 2.32 40.40 -5.78
C ALA A 326 0.93 40.78 -5.18
N ALA A 327 -0.06 41.02 -6.05
CA ALA A 327 -1.43 41.41 -5.72
C ALA A 327 -2.47 40.25 -5.73
N ALA A 328 -2.07 39.01 -6.02
CA ALA A 328 -2.98 37.87 -5.86
C ALA A 328 -3.30 37.68 -4.37
N GLY A 329 -4.59 37.51 -4.03
CA GLY A 329 -5.06 37.34 -2.65
C GLY A 329 -4.35 36.20 -1.90
N PRO A 330 -4.60 36.02 -0.59
CA PRO A 330 -3.88 35.04 0.21
C PRO A 330 -4.01 33.65 -0.40
N ALA A 331 -2.90 33.13 -0.95
CA ALA A 331 -2.82 31.77 -1.45
C ALA A 331 -3.09 30.79 -0.30
N LYS A 332 -3.89 29.75 -0.55
CA LYS A 332 -4.11 28.72 0.47
C LYS A 332 -2.78 28.03 0.79
N ALA A 333 -2.55 27.77 2.07
CA ALA A 333 -1.39 27.01 2.51
C ALA A 333 -1.48 25.57 1.99
N CYS A 334 -0.33 24.99 1.62
CA CYS A 334 -0.29 23.58 1.24
C CYS A 334 -0.68 22.70 2.46
N PRO A 335 -1.56 21.71 2.28
CA PRO A 335 -1.92 20.76 3.35
C PRO A 335 -0.72 20.08 4.01
N TYR A 336 0.30 19.72 3.22
CA TYR A 336 1.56 19.14 3.66
C TYR A 336 2.71 19.49 2.71
N GLU A 337 3.96 19.24 3.13
CA GLU A 337 5.15 19.43 2.30
C GLU A 337 5.18 18.40 1.15
N GLY A 338 5.26 18.87 -0.10
CA GLY A 338 5.15 18.03 -1.30
C GLY A 338 3.74 17.94 -1.90
N PHE A 339 2.71 18.51 -1.28
CA PHE A 339 1.33 18.43 -1.80
C PHE A 339 1.21 18.95 -3.23
N ARG A 340 1.86 20.08 -3.55
CA ARG A 340 1.81 20.66 -4.91
C ARG A 340 2.46 19.71 -5.92
N ARG A 341 3.59 19.10 -5.57
CA ARG A 341 4.24 18.08 -6.40
C ARG A 341 3.31 16.90 -6.62
N ASP A 342 2.65 16.40 -5.57
CA ASP A 342 1.79 15.22 -5.68
C ASP A 342 0.61 15.49 -6.61
N VAL A 343 -0.05 16.64 -6.49
CA VAL A 343 -1.08 17.08 -7.44
C VAL A 343 -0.57 17.12 -8.88
N VAL A 344 0.59 17.74 -9.11
CA VAL A 344 1.19 17.82 -10.46
C VAL A 344 1.56 16.44 -10.99
N SER A 345 2.03 15.53 -10.15
CA SER A 345 2.40 14.16 -10.55
C SER A 345 1.21 13.34 -11.03
N VAL A 346 0.04 13.47 -10.38
CA VAL A 346 -1.19 12.81 -10.82
C VAL A 346 -1.62 13.35 -12.19
N ILE A 347 -1.60 14.68 -12.36
CA ILE A 347 -1.92 15.32 -13.65
C ILE A 347 -0.96 14.84 -14.75
N ALA A 348 0.35 14.79 -14.47
CA ALA A 348 1.35 14.37 -15.43
C ALA A 348 1.07 12.95 -15.96
N ASN A 349 0.73 12.00 -15.08
CA ASN A 349 0.42 10.63 -15.45
C ASN A 349 -0.89 10.52 -16.23
N CYS A 350 -1.92 11.29 -15.85
CA CYS A 350 -3.18 11.35 -16.60
C CYS A 350 -2.98 11.76 -18.07
N LEU A 351 -2.04 12.68 -18.31
CA LEU A 351 -1.78 13.25 -19.63
C LEU A 351 -1.03 12.31 -20.58
N HIS A 352 -0.33 11.30 -20.06
CA HIS A 352 0.52 10.44 -20.88
C HIS A 352 -0.32 9.69 -21.92
N ARG A 353 -0.08 9.95 -23.21
CA ARG A 353 -0.74 9.31 -24.36
C ARG A 353 -2.29 9.37 -24.36
N ARG A 354 -2.90 10.34 -23.65
CA ARG A 354 -4.36 10.47 -23.54
C ARG A 354 -4.84 11.83 -24.04
N LYS A 355 -5.20 11.92 -25.34
CA LYS A 355 -5.63 13.19 -25.97
C LYS A 355 -6.82 13.85 -25.26
N ARG A 356 -7.80 13.06 -24.80
CA ARG A 356 -8.96 13.57 -24.05
C ARG A 356 -8.53 14.36 -22.80
N ALA A 357 -7.59 13.81 -22.02
CA ALA A 357 -7.05 14.48 -20.84
C ALA A 357 -6.26 15.76 -21.20
N GLN A 358 -5.46 15.68 -22.27
CA GLN A 358 -4.70 16.82 -22.78
C GLN A 358 -5.61 17.98 -23.22
N ASP A 359 -6.69 17.66 -23.94
CA ASP A 359 -7.67 18.64 -24.41
C ASP A 359 -8.43 19.26 -23.23
N GLU A 360 -8.83 18.45 -22.24
CA GLU A 360 -9.53 18.95 -21.04
C GLU A 360 -8.67 19.95 -20.25
N VAL A 361 -7.36 19.68 -20.07
CA VAL A 361 -6.45 20.62 -19.43
C VAL A 361 -6.40 21.95 -20.19
N ARG A 362 -6.36 21.93 -21.53
CA ARG A 362 -6.39 23.14 -22.36
C ARG A 362 -7.69 23.90 -22.20
N GLU A 363 -8.83 23.23 -22.33
CA GLU A 363 -10.16 23.83 -22.23
C GLU A 363 -10.40 24.50 -20.87
N ARG A 364 -9.76 24.00 -19.81
CA ARG A 364 -9.78 24.58 -18.46
C ARG A 364 -8.70 25.63 -18.21
N SER A 365 -8.02 26.13 -19.27
CA SER A 365 -6.90 27.08 -19.17
C SER A 365 -5.75 26.58 -18.26
N GLY A 366 -5.60 25.27 -18.15
CA GLY A 366 -4.63 24.61 -17.26
C GLY A 366 -3.19 24.62 -17.80
N ILE A 367 -2.97 24.91 -19.08
CA ILE A 367 -1.63 24.94 -19.69
C ILE A 367 -0.69 25.89 -18.92
N PHE A 368 -1.12 27.14 -18.74
CA PHE A 368 -0.36 28.15 -18.00
C PHE A 368 -0.15 27.77 -16.54
N LEU A 369 -1.18 27.19 -15.90
CA LEU A 369 -1.11 26.74 -14.53
C LEU A 369 -0.02 25.67 -14.35
N LEU A 370 0.08 24.71 -15.27
CA LEU A 370 1.12 23.68 -15.25
C LEU A 370 2.51 24.23 -15.57
N MET A 371 2.63 25.17 -16.52
CA MET A 371 3.92 25.78 -16.86
C MET A 371 4.56 26.50 -15.67
N GLN A 372 3.75 27.09 -14.78
CA GLN A 372 4.24 27.73 -13.55
C GLN A 372 4.88 26.74 -12.57
N GLN A 373 4.65 25.43 -12.73
CA GLN A 373 5.19 24.39 -11.84
C GLN A 373 6.57 23.89 -12.28
N CYS A 374 7.12 24.39 -13.40
CA CYS A 374 8.43 24.00 -13.93
C CYS A 374 9.60 24.69 -13.21
N VAL A 375 9.55 24.81 -11.89
CA VAL A 375 10.51 25.54 -11.07
C VAL A 375 10.97 24.72 -9.87
N VAL A 376 12.16 25.02 -9.36
CA VAL A 376 12.64 24.43 -8.11
C VAL A 376 11.87 25.06 -6.95
N ASP A 377 11.41 24.22 -6.03
CA ASP A 377 10.64 24.61 -4.84
C ASP A 377 11.06 23.73 -3.67
N ASP A 378 11.66 24.33 -2.64
CA ASP A 378 12.23 23.59 -1.50
C ASP A 378 11.18 22.80 -0.72
N GLY A 379 9.95 23.30 -0.65
CA GLY A 379 8.83 22.61 0.00
C GLY A 379 8.16 21.56 -0.88
N ASN A 380 8.64 21.38 -2.12
CA ASN A 380 8.13 20.41 -3.08
C ASN A 380 9.28 19.78 -3.89
N PRO A 381 10.09 18.90 -3.27
CA PRO A 381 11.17 18.21 -3.97
C PRO A 381 10.67 17.52 -5.25
N PHE A 382 11.39 17.65 -6.36
CA PHE A 382 11.02 17.15 -7.68
C PHE A 382 9.82 17.84 -8.39
N LEU A 383 9.32 18.96 -7.87
CA LEU A 383 8.23 19.70 -8.53
C LEU A 383 8.58 20.07 -9.98
N ARG A 384 9.81 20.54 -10.21
CA ARG A 384 10.30 20.91 -11.54
C ARG A 384 10.20 19.74 -12.51
N GLU A 385 10.68 18.57 -12.11
CA GLU A 385 10.73 17.37 -12.93
C GLU A 385 9.31 16.89 -13.28
N TRP A 386 8.41 16.87 -12.30
CA TRP A 386 7.00 16.55 -12.53
C TRP A 386 6.29 17.59 -13.40
N GLY A 387 6.60 18.88 -13.23
CA GLY A 387 6.10 19.96 -14.08
C GLY A 387 6.56 19.80 -15.53
N LEU A 388 7.84 19.52 -15.76
CA LEU A 388 8.39 19.27 -17.09
C LEU A 388 7.77 18.02 -17.73
N LEU A 389 7.57 16.95 -16.97
CA LEU A 389 6.89 15.75 -17.44
C LEU A 389 5.43 16.05 -17.81
N ALA A 390 4.71 16.80 -16.99
CA ALA A 390 3.34 17.21 -17.29
C ALA A 390 3.26 18.01 -18.59
N ILE A 391 4.15 18.98 -18.81
CA ILE A 391 4.18 19.77 -20.06
C ILE A 391 4.57 18.89 -21.25
N ARG A 392 5.55 18.00 -21.12
CA ARG A 392 5.87 17.04 -22.18
C ARG A 392 4.63 16.23 -22.57
N ASN A 393 3.98 15.60 -21.59
CA ASN A 393 2.82 14.74 -21.82
C ASN A 393 1.62 15.54 -22.35
N LEU A 394 1.45 16.79 -21.93
CA LEU A 394 0.39 17.70 -22.42
C LEU A 394 0.52 18.02 -23.91
N LEU A 395 1.75 18.12 -24.40
CA LEU A 395 2.07 18.52 -25.77
C LEU A 395 2.34 17.33 -26.72
N GLU A 396 2.59 16.15 -26.16
CA GLU A 396 2.90 14.93 -26.92
C GLU A 396 1.73 14.55 -27.83
N GLY A 397 1.93 14.65 -29.15
CA GLY A 397 0.93 14.29 -30.15
C GLY A 397 -0.28 15.25 -30.26
N ASN A 398 -0.27 16.40 -29.60
CA ASN A 398 -1.40 17.34 -29.56
C ASN A 398 -1.05 18.70 -30.18
N ALA A 399 -1.44 18.89 -31.45
CA ALA A 399 -1.10 20.10 -32.20
C ALA A 399 -1.82 21.35 -31.67
N GLU A 400 -3.03 21.19 -31.13
CA GLU A 400 -3.83 22.27 -30.56
C GLU A 400 -3.17 22.84 -29.31
N ASN A 401 -2.68 21.98 -28.41
CA ASN A 401 -1.95 22.41 -27.22
C ASN A 401 -0.58 23.02 -27.59
N GLN A 402 0.12 22.45 -28.57
CA GLN A 402 1.38 23.02 -29.08
C GLN A 402 1.18 24.43 -29.66
N ARG A 403 0.08 24.64 -30.38
CA ARG A 403 -0.25 25.94 -30.94
C ARG A 403 -0.41 26.99 -29.85
N GLU A 404 -1.21 26.71 -28.82
CA GLU A 404 -1.43 27.63 -27.70
C GLU A 404 -0.11 28.01 -27.00
N VAL A 405 0.79 27.05 -26.79
CA VAL A 405 2.12 27.33 -26.22
C VAL A 405 3.02 28.12 -27.17
N SER A 406 2.93 27.90 -28.49
CA SER A 406 3.75 28.64 -29.47
C SER A 406 3.30 30.09 -29.68
N GLU A 407 2.08 30.43 -29.29
CA GLU A 407 1.56 31.80 -29.31
C GLU A 407 2.06 32.64 -28.11
N LEU A 408 2.78 32.01 -27.15
CA LEU A 408 3.35 32.71 -26.00
C LEU A 408 4.51 33.62 -26.40
N GLN A 409 4.45 34.86 -25.92
CA GLN A 409 5.47 35.87 -26.18
C GLN A 409 6.23 36.21 -24.91
N LEU A 410 7.57 36.26 -25.03
CA LEU A 410 8.45 36.73 -23.97
C LEU A 410 8.23 38.23 -23.75
N GLN A 411 7.72 38.60 -22.57
CA GLN A 411 7.48 40.00 -22.21
C GLN A 411 8.72 40.69 -21.63
N GLY A 412 9.65 39.92 -21.08
CA GLY A 412 10.89 40.42 -20.48
C GLY A 412 11.33 39.58 -19.29
N PRO A 413 12.59 39.73 -18.86
CA PRO A 413 13.08 39.14 -17.63
C PRO A 413 12.47 39.85 -16.41
N VAL A 414 12.31 39.13 -15.30
CA VAL A 414 11.97 39.75 -14.02
C VAL A 414 13.17 39.63 -13.09
N ASP A 415 13.72 40.78 -12.72
CA ASP A 415 14.79 40.84 -11.72
C ASP A 415 14.21 40.53 -10.34
N THR A 416 14.83 39.59 -9.63
CA THR A 416 14.45 39.29 -8.24
C THR A 416 15.32 40.09 -7.28
N PRO A 417 14.84 40.39 -6.05
CA PRO A 417 15.62 41.12 -5.04
C PRO A 417 16.97 40.46 -4.75
N GLU A 418 17.04 39.14 -4.84
CA GLU A 418 18.28 38.37 -4.66
C GLU A 418 19.30 38.66 -5.77
N ILE A 419 18.85 38.75 -7.03
CA ILE A 419 19.70 39.06 -8.19
C ILE A 419 20.17 40.52 -8.13
N THR A 420 19.26 41.46 -7.85
CA THR A 420 19.58 42.88 -7.70
C THR A 420 20.52 43.13 -6.51
N GLY A 421 20.34 42.41 -5.41
CA GLY A 421 21.20 42.50 -4.22
C GLY A 421 22.65 42.04 -4.47
N LEU A 422 22.88 41.23 -5.51
CA LEU A 422 24.22 40.84 -5.98
C LEU A 422 24.81 41.83 -6.98
N GLY A 423 24.13 42.94 -7.29
CA GLY A 423 24.54 43.91 -8.30
C GLY A 423 24.39 43.39 -9.74
N LEU A 424 23.49 42.43 -9.95
CA LEU A 424 23.24 41.79 -11.25
C LEU A 424 21.83 42.10 -11.73
N LYS A 425 21.61 42.04 -13.06
CA LYS A 425 20.29 42.03 -13.70
C LYS A 425 20.24 40.92 -14.75
N VAL A 426 19.05 40.44 -15.06
CA VAL A 426 18.84 39.49 -16.15
C VAL A 426 18.47 40.24 -17.42
N GLU A 427 19.18 40.00 -18.50
CA GLU A 427 18.85 40.46 -19.85
C GLU A 427 18.57 39.26 -20.75
N VAL A 428 17.70 39.45 -21.75
CA VAL A 428 17.47 38.44 -22.77
C VAL A 428 18.32 38.81 -23.97
N ASP A 429 19.19 37.90 -24.39
CA ASP A 429 19.99 38.07 -25.59
C ASP A 429 19.07 38.03 -26.82
N GLU A 430 18.92 39.16 -27.52
CA GLU A 430 17.99 39.31 -28.65
C GLU A 430 18.29 38.36 -29.83
N LYS A 431 19.52 37.84 -29.94
CA LYS A 431 19.93 36.95 -31.05
C LYS A 431 19.64 35.48 -30.74
N SER A 432 19.77 35.08 -29.48
CA SER A 432 19.64 33.68 -29.05
C SER A 432 18.37 33.39 -28.26
N GLY A 433 17.65 34.43 -27.82
CA GLY A 433 16.50 34.32 -26.92
C GLY A 433 16.85 33.80 -25.52
N ARG A 434 18.15 33.67 -25.19
CA ARG A 434 18.61 33.12 -23.91
C ARG A 434 18.79 34.22 -22.87
N ALA A 435 18.41 33.93 -21.63
CA ALA A 435 18.68 34.80 -20.49
C ALA A 435 20.19 34.85 -20.18
N LYS A 436 20.71 36.05 -19.87
CA LYS A 436 22.08 36.33 -19.44
C LYS A 436 22.06 37.20 -18.19
N LEU A 437 22.93 36.89 -17.23
CA LEU A 437 23.18 37.76 -16.08
C LEU A 437 24.24 38.80 -16.47
N VAL A 438 23.96 40.06 -16.25
CA VAL A 438 24.86 41.19 -16.50
C VAL A 438 24.96 42.07 -15.26
N ASN A 439 26.06 42.80 -15.09
CA ASN A 439 26.22 43.72 -13.96
C ASN A 439 25.28 44.92 -14.11
N ILE A 440 24.74 45.38 -12.99
CA ILE A 440 24.05 46.68 -12.90
C ILE A 440 25.14 47.77 -12.96
N PRO A 441 25.06 48.73 -13.90
CA PRO A 441 26.05 49.79 -14.08
C PRO A 441 26.30 50.68 -12.87
#